data_AF-A0A3C8C6N8-F1
#
_entry.id   AF-A0A3C8C6N8-F1
#
_cell.length_a   1.000
_cell.length_b   1.000
_cell.length_c   1.000
_cell.angle_alpha   90.00
_cell.angle_beta   90.00
_cell.angle_gamma   90.00
#
_symmetry.space_group_name_H-M   'P 1'
#
loop_
_entity.id
_entity.type
_entity.pdbx_description
1 polymer ?
#
loop_
_entity_poly.entity_id
_entity_poly.type
_entity_poly.pdbx_seq_one_letter_code
_entity_poly.pdbx_strand_id
1 'polypeptide(L)'
;PVTVLDGKGPMEKMLRPGLFSAAAKPTGKLSKEDERNLCLALTPISNPESRYKHKDHSIYYCTLILNRDSQAYCYGVVQGDPKKCDNIVSKGLEKECLVKSQ
;
A
#
# COMPACT_ATOMS: atom_id res chain seq x y z
N PRO A 1 28.89 -7.23 -19.25
CA PRO A 1 29.27 -7.75 -17.92
C PRO A 1 29.77 -6.61 -17.02
N VAL A 2 29.07 -6.33 -15.92
CA VAL A 2 29.50 -5.32 -14.94
C VAL A 2 30.46 -6.00 -13.97
N THR A 3 31.70 -5.52 -13.89
CA THR A 3 32.70 -6.00 -12.95
C THR A 3 32.42 -5.43 -11.57
N VAL A 4 31.97 -6.29 -10.66
CA VAL A 4 31.79 -5.95 -9.25
C VAL A 4 33.06 -6.34 -8.50
N LEU A 5 33.77 -5.38 -7.92
CA LEU A 5 34.88 -5.62 -7.00
C LEU A 5 34.35 -5.53 -5.56
N ASP A 6 34.52 -6.58 -4.79
CA ASP A 6 34.06 -6.63 -3.40
C ASP A 6 34.71 -5.51 -2.57
N GLY A 7 33.87 -4.79 -1.81
CA GLY A 7 34.30 -3.75 -0.87
C GLY A 7 34.39 -2.33 -1.44
N LYS A 8 34.20 -2.12 -2.74
CA LYS A 8 34.09 -0.78 -3.33
C LYS A 8 32.66 -0.56 -3.82
N GLY A 9 31.81 -0.07 -2.92
CA GLY A 9 30.47 0.41 -3.30
C GLY A 9 30.57 1.48 -4.40
N PRO A 10 29.52 1.68 -5.20
CA PRO A 10 29.54 2.67 -6.28
C PRO A 10 29.92 4.04 -5.72
N MET A 11 31.11 4.53 -6.08
CA MET A 11 31.60 5.87 -5.72
C MET A 11 31.03 6.96 -6.64
N GLU A 12 30.32 6.55 -7.69
CA GLU A 12 29.61 7.44 -8.58
C GLU A 12 28.37 8.00 -7.87
N LYS A 13 28.10 9.30 -8.04
CA LYS A 13 26.84 9.89 -7.60
C LYS A 13 25.72 9.10 -8.27
N MET A 14 24.95 8.35 -7.47
CA MET A 14 23.70 7.77 -7.94
C MET A 14 22.83 8.91 -8.47
N LEU A 15 22.78 9.07 -9.79
CA LEU A 15 21.71 9.77 -10.47
C LEU A 15 20.47 8.94 -10.21
N ARG A 16 19.76 9.27 -9.13
CA ARG A 16 18.48 8.66 -8.77
C ARG A 16 17.43 9.44 -9.58
N PRO A 17 16.98 8.94 -10.76
CA PRO A 17 15.76 9.48 -11.34
C PRO A 17 14.66 9.30 -10.28
N GLY A 18 13.93 10.37 -10.02
CA GLY A 18 13.18 10.58 -8.79
C GLY A 18 12.20 9.48 -8.37
N LEU A 19 11.72 9.63 -7.12
CA LEU A 19 10.69 8.86 -6.42
C LEU A 19 11.11 7.63 -5.61
N PHE A 20 12.36 7.53 -5.16
CA PHE A 20 12.69 6.60 -4.08
C PHE A 20 12.78 7.38 -2.76
N SER A 21 11.75 7.24 -1.93
CA SER A 21 11.54 7.96 -0.66
C SER A 21 11.04 9.39 -0.80
N ALA A 22 9.83 9.55 -1.32
CA ALA A 22 8.94 10.57 -0.80
C ALA A 22 7.74 9.81 -0.27
N ALA A 23 7.52 9.81 1.05
CA ALA A 23 6.15 9.64 1.54
C ALA A 23 5.29 10.54 0.65
N ALA A 24 4.39 9.93 -0.14
CA ALA A 24 3.69 10.63 -1.19
C ALA A 24 3.09 11.89 -0.58
N LYS A 25 3.59 13.07 -1.02
CA LYS A 25 2.97 14.34 -0.62
C LYS A 25 1.48 14.19 -0.94
N PRO A 26 0.56 14.65 -0.08
CA PRO A 26 -0.87 14.50 -0.30
C PRO A 26 -1.28 15.38 -1.49
N THR A 27 -1.02 14.93 -2.70
CA THR A 27 -1.45 15.57 -3.95
C THR A 27 -2.92 15.27 -4.23
N GLY A 28 -3.63 14.62 -3.30
CA GLY A 28 -5.03 14.21 -3.43
C GLY A 28 -5.29 13.14 -4.49
N LYS A 29 -4.36 12.89 -5.41
CA LYS A 29 -4.44 11.87 -6.45
C LYS A 29 -3.63 10.65 -6.05
N LEU A 30 -4.32 9.51 -6.00
CA LEU A 30 -3.69 8.20 -5.92
C LEU A 30 -2.86 7.93 -7.19
N SER A 31 -1.76 7.20 -7.03
CA SER A 31 -1.06 6.63 -8.18
C SER A 31 -1.87 5.46 -8.74
N LYS A 32 -1.64 5.11 -10.01
CA LYS A 32 -2.30 3.94 -10.63
C LYS A 32 -1.94 2.66 -9.89
N GLU A 33 -0.72 2.60 -9.36
CA GLU A 33 -0.23 1.48 -8.57
C GLU A 33 -0.97 1.37 -7.23
N ASP A 34 -1.17 2.48 -6.52
CA ASP A 34 -1.92 2.49 -5.27
C ASP A 34 -3.40 2.14 -5.50
N GLU A 35 -4.02 2.66 -6.58
CA GLU A 35 -5.39 2.30 -6.96
C GLU A 35 -5.53 0.80 -7.23
N ARG A 36 -4.58 0.24 -8.00
CA ARG A 36 -4.55 -1.20 -8.29
C ARG A 36 -4.39 -2.02 -7.03
N ASN A 37 -3.46 -1.66 -6.16
CA ASN A 37 -3.20 -2.40 -4.91
C ASN A 37 -4.40 -2.30 -3.96
N LEU A 38 -5.02 -1.12 -3.84
CA LEU A 38 -6.23 -0.94 -3.06
C LEU A 38 -7.38 -1.81 -3.58
N CYS A 39 -7.58 -1.86 -4.89
CA CYS A 39 -8.58 -2.73 -5.50
C CYS A 39 -8.33 -4.21 -5.14
N LEU A 40 -7.10 -4.70 -5.35
CA LEU A 40 -6.73 -6.08 -5.01
C LEU A 40 -6.89 -6.41 -3.53
N ALA A 41 -6.67 -5.44 -2.64
CA ALA A 41 -6.83 -5.63 -1.21
C ALA A 41 -8.30 -5.80 -0.79
N LEU A 42 -9.19 -5.02 -1.41
CA LEU A 42 -10.61 -4.96 -1.06
C LEU A 42 -11.47 -6.00 -1.78
N THR A 43 -10.95 -6.63 -2.83
CA THR A 43 -11.62 -7.71 -3.55
C THR A 43 -10.87 -9.04 -3.38
N PRO A 44 -10.84 -9.62 -2.17
CA PRO A 44 -10.19 -10.91 -1.98
C PRO A 44 -10.86 -11.96 -2.87
N ILE A 45 -10.05 -12.80 -3.53
CA ILE A 45 -10.56 -13.92 -4.33
C ILE A 45 -11.08 -14.98 -3.35
N SER A 46 -12.38 -14.97 -3.11
CA SER A 46 -13.08 -15.98 -2.33
C SER A 46 -13.21 -17.26 -3.15
N ASN A 47 -12.18 -18.09 -3.20
CA ASN A 47 -12.31 -19.46 -3.68
C ASN A 47 -12.23 -20.45 -2.50
N PRO A 48 -13.36 -21.06 -2.09
CA PRO A 48 -13.44 -21.86 -0.87
C PRO A 48 -12.78 -23.25 -0.99
N GLU A 49 -12.31 -23.66 -2.18
CA GLU A 49 -11.81 -25.03 -2.39
C GLU A 49 -10.58 -25.38 -1.53
N SER A 50 -9.71 -24.42 -1.19
CA SER A 50 -8.57 -24.67 -0.32
C SER A 50 -7.95 -23.39 0.23
N ARG A 51 -7.86 -23.29 1.57
CA ARG A 51 -7.10 -22.26 2.31
C ARG A 51 -5.62 -22.15 1.87
N TYR A 52 -5.06 -23.21 1.27
CA TYR A 52 -3.65 -23.26 0.86
C TYR A 52 -3.43 -22.88 -0.61
N LYS A 53 -4.45 -23.00 -1.48
CA LYS A 53 -4.33 -22.66 -2.90
C LYS A 53 -4.45 -21.16 -3.16
N HIS A 54 -5.23 -20.46 -2.34
CA HIS A 54 -5.46 -19.03 -2.47
C HIS A 54 -5.37 -18.37 -1.08
N LYS A 55 -4.13 -18.14 -0.63
CA LYS A 55 -3.90 -17.33 0.57
C LYS A 55 -4.45 -15.93 0.33
N ASP A 56 -5.15 -15.40 1.33
CA ASP A 56 -5.55 -14.01 1.31
C ASP A 56 -4.30 -13.11 1.38
N HIS A 57 -4.10 -12.33 0.33
CA HIS A 57 -3.02 -11.36 0.20
C HIS A 57 -3.51 -9.92 0.37
N SER A 58 -4.74 -9.72 0.86
CA SER A 58 -5.32 -8.40 1.11
C SER A 58 -4.39 -7.47 1.90
N ILE A 59 -3.87 -7.98 3.01
CA ILE A 59 -2.88 -7.29 3.87
C ILE A 59 -1.58 -6.99 3.11
N TYR A 60 -1.09 -7.93 2.29
CA TYR A 60 0.10 -7.69 1.48
C TYR A 60 -0.11 -6.55 0.49
N TYR A 61 -1.27 -6.45 -0.15
CA TYR A 61 -1.55 -5.34 -1.04
C TYR A 61 -1.66 -4.00 -0.29
N CYS A 62 -2.17 -3.97 0.95
CA CYS A 62 -2.15 -2.76 1.76
C CYS A 62 -0.71 -2.26 2.07
N THR A 63 0.28 -3.15 2.22
CA THR A 63 1.68 -2.72 2.46
C THR A 63 2.31 -2.05 1.25
N LEU A 64 1.81 -2.32 0.04
CA LEU A 64 2.33 -1.75 -1.21
C LEU A 64 1.78 -0.35 -1.51
N ILE A 65 0.75 0.10 -0.79
CA ILE A 65 0.15 1.44 -0.98
C ILE A 65 1.07 2.48 -0.33
N LEU A 66 1.46 3.50 -1.10
CA LEU A 66 2.34 4.58 -0.62
C LEU A 66 1.58 5.79 -0.10
N ASN A 67 0.36 6.04 -0.61
CA ASN A 67 -0.53 7.06 -0.07
C ASN A 67 -1.01 6.69 1.34
N ARG A 68 -0.67 7.53 2.34
CA ARG A 68 -0.90 7.22 3.76
C ARG A 68 -2.38 7.08 4.14
N ASP A 69 -3.23 7.98 3.66
CA ASP A 69 -4.68 7.94 3.91
C ASP A 69 -5.31 6.68 3.30
N SER A 70 -4.91 6.33 2.08
CA SER A 70 -5.42 5.15 1.38
C SER A 70 -4.91 3.85 1.98
N GLN A 71 -3.66 3.85 2.48
CA GLN A 71 -3.09 2.73 3.22
C GLN A 71 -3.83 2.53 4.56
N ALA A 72 -4.07 3.61 5.31
CA ALA A 72 -4.83 3.55 6.56
C ALA A 72 -6.27 3.06 6.32
N TYR A 73 -6.93 3.57 5.27
CA TYR A 73 -8.23 3.08 4.82
C TYR A 73 -8.19 1.58 4.48
N CYS A 74 -7.20 1.13 3.71
CA CYS A 74 -7.03 -0.28 3.33
C CYS A 74 -6.95 -1.17 4.57
N TYR A 75 -6.10 -0.83 5.54
CA TYR A 75 -5.97 -1.61 6.76
C TYR A 75 -7.24 -1.59 7.62
N GLY A 76 -7.90 -0.44 7.75
CA GLY A 76 -9.14 -0.35 8.52
C GLY A 76 -10.23 -1.26 7.96
N VAL A 77 -10.42 -1.26 6.65
CA VAL A 77 -11.44 -2.09 6.00
C VAL A 77 -11.04 -3.58 6.00
N VAL A 78 -9.81 -3.92 5.61
CA VAL A 78 -9.37 -5.32 5.51
C VAL A 78 -9.29 -6.00 6.88
N GLN A 79 -8.86 -5.29 7.92
CA GLN A 79 -8.76 -5.86 9.28
C GLN A 79 -10.07 -5.74 10.08
N GLY A 80 -11.05 -4.98 9.59
CA GLY A 80 -12.25 -4.64 10.38
C GLY A 80 -11.89 -3.89 11.67
N ASP A 81 -10.91 -2.98 11.61
CA ASP A 81 -10.45 -2.20 12.76
C ASP A 81 -10.67 -0.70 12.52
N PRO A 82 -11.78 -0.13 13.03
CA PRO A 82 -12.10 1.28 12.87
C PRO A 82 -11.03 2.21 13.43
N LYS A 83 -10.22 1.77 14.41
CA LYS A 83 -9.15 2.60 15.00
C LYS A 83 -8.04 2.90 13.98
N LYS A 84 -7.92 2.11 12.92
CA LYS A 84 -6.98 2.40 11.83
C LYS A 84 -7.40 3.62 11.01
N CYS A 85 -8.69 3.94 10.97
CA CYS A 85 -9.26 5.07 10.24
C CYS A 85 -8.88 6.43 10.86
N ASP A 86 -8.57 6.48 12.16
CA ASP A 86 -8.23 7.72 12.88
C ASP A 86 -6.98 8.44 12.33
N ASN A 87 -6.13 7.72 11.59
CA ASN A 87 -4.92 8.27 10.97
C ASN A 87 -5.17 8.91 9.60
N ILE A 88 -6.40 8.88 9.09
CA ILE A 88 -6.78 9.44 7.79
C ILE A 88 -6.99 10.94 7.94
N VAL A 89 -6.28 11.74 7.14
CA VAL A 89 -6.41 13.21 7.15
C VAL A 89 -7.67 13.65 6.41
N SER A 90 -8.02 12.97 5.31
CA SER A 90 -9.23 13.25 4.54
C SER A 90 -10.51 12.88 5.29
N LYS A 91 -11.28 13.89 5.71
CA LYS A 91 -12.54 13.71 6.45
C LYS A 91 -13.62 12.92 5.70
N GLY A 92 -13.63 12.98 4.37
CA GLY A 92 -14.55 12.16 3.57
C GLY A 92 -14.17 10.69 3.63
N LEU A 93 -12.88 10.38 3.44
CA LEU A 93 -12.36 9.02 3.44
C LEU A 93 -12.37 8.40 4.83
N GLU A 94 -12.13 9.18 5.88
CA GLU A 94 -12.23 8.75 7.29
C GLU A 94 -13.64 8.24 7.59
N LYS A 95 -14.69 9.00 7.21
CA LYS A 95 -16.08 8.57 7.40
C LYS A 95 -16.41 7.29 6.63
N GLU A 96 -15.94 7.19 5.39
CA GLU A 96 -16.14 5.98 4.59
C GLU A 96 -15.43 4.76 5.21
N CYS A 97 -14.20 4.96 5.69
CA CYS A 97 -13.44 3.95 6.41
C CYS A 97 -14.21 3.45 7.64
N LEU A 98 -14.71 4.36 8.48
CA LEU A 98 -15.44 4.02 9.70
C LEU A 98 -16.72 3.21 9.42
N VAL A 99 -17.39 3.44 8.28
CA VAL A 99 -18.57 2.65 7.89
C VAL A 99 -18.18 1.26 7.39
N LYS A 100 -17.09 1.16 6.62
CA LYS A 100 -16.66 -0.09 5.98
C LYS A 100 -15.78 -0.99 6.85
N SER A 101 -15.31 -0.49 7.99
CA SER A 101 -14.48 -1.22 8.96
C SER A 101 -15.27 -1.82 10.13
N GLN A 102 -16.61 -1.79 10.05
CA GLN A 102 -17.53 -2.37 11.04
C GLN A 102 -17.99 -3.77 10.66
#